data_AF-A0A920N0L8-F1
#
_entry.id   AF-A0A920N0L8-F1
#
_cell.length_a   1.000
_cell.length_b   1.000
_cell.length_c   1.000
_cell.angle_alpha   90.00
_cell.angle_beta   90.00
_cell.angle_gamma   90.00
#
_symmetry.space_group_name_H-M   'P 1'
#
loop_
_entity.id
_entity.type
_entity.pdbx_description
1 polymer ?
#
loop_
_entity_poly.entity_id
_entity_poly.type
_entity_poly.pdbx_seq_one_letter_code
_entity_poly.pdbx_strand_id
1 'polypeptide(L)'
;MAQIARELAPRAFRRPPAEDELKSFVDLARPAIKDGRPFLSALRVSLRAMLSSPQFMIFAEEPGQLNDYALANRLSYFLWKSMPDAELFELASKTRLSDPKVLAGQVDRMLDDQKASRFINDFLGQWLRLYQVDATSPDEKLYPEYDELLGNAIRREPSLFFTELVGENLSLTNLVDSKFAFLNRRLAEHYRIPGVAGQHFRKVTLPKNSPGVAC
;
A
#
# COMPACT_ATOMS: atom_id res chain seq x y z
N MET A 1 23.63 22.11 5.72
CA MET A 1 22.37 22.17 4.92
C MET A 1 22.48 21.40 3.63
N ALA A 2 23.47 21.68 2.76
CA ALA A 2 23.63 20.96 1.49
C ALA A 2 23.70 19.44 1.65
N GLN A 3 24.42 18.93 2.67
CA GLN A 3 24.47 17.49 2.97
C GLN A 3 23.10 16.90 3.29
N ILE A 4 22.34 17.51 4.22
CA ILE A 4 20.98 17.05 4.58
C ILE A 4 20.07 17.04 3.35
N ALA A 5 20.15 18.09 2.52
CA ALA A 5 19.38 18.15 1.29
C ALA A 5 19.78 17.04 0.31
N ARG A 6 21.08 16.73 0.16
CA ARG A 6 21.57 15.62 -0.69
C ARG A 6 21.10 14.25 -0.23
N GLU A 7 20.98 14.04 1.07
CA GLU A 7 20.50 12.76 1.62
C GLU A 7 18.98 12.62 1.50
N LEU A 8 18.23 13.71 1.68
CA LEU A 8 16.78 13.67 1.69
C LEU A 8 16.16 13.76 0.30
N ALA A 9 16.69 14.63 -0.57
CA ALA A 9 16.09 14.92 -1.88
C ALA A 9 15.90 13.67 -2.75
N PRO A 10 16.86 12.72 -2.84
CA PRO A 10 16.66 11.51 -3.61
C PRO A 10 15.47 10.67 -3.12
N ARG A 11 15.21 10.66 -1.81
CA ARG A 11 14.08 9.94 -1.20
C ARG A 11 12.78 10.71 -1.38
N ALA A 12 12.82 12.04 -1.24
CA ALA A 12 11.65 12.90 -1.39
C ALA A 12 11.13 12.88 -2.83
N PHE A 13 12.03 12.97 -3.81
CA PHE A 13 11.69 13.00 -5.24
C PHE A 13 11.71 11.61 -5.88
N ARG A 14 12.23 10.62 -5.16
CA ARG A 14 12.34 9.21 -5.56
C ARG A 14 13.11 9.05 -6.89
N ARG A 15 14.10 9.92 -7.08
CA ARG A 15 15.08 9.95 -8.16
C ARG A 15 16.26 10.83 -7.72
N PRO A 16 17.46 10.67 -8.30
CA PRO A 16 18.53 11.64 -8.11
C PRO A 16 18.07 13.03 -8.61
N PRO A 17 18.09 14.07 -7.75
CA PRO A 17 17.86 15.45 -8.19
C PRO A 17 19.03 15.94 -9.03
N ALA A 18 18.77 16.88 -9.93
CA ALA A 18 19.86 17.62 -10.59
C ALA A 18 20.55 18.55 -9.57
N GLU A 19 21.84 18.84 -9.75
CA GLU A 19 22.59 19.66 -8.78
C GLU A 19 22.06 21.10 -8.70
N ASP A 20 21.55 21.65 -9.80
CA ASP A 20 20.91 22.96 -9.87
C ASP A 20 19.53 22.98 -9.18
N GLU A 21 18.74 21.91 -9.36
CA GLU A 21 17.48 21.68 -8.65
C GLU A 21 17.73 21.66 -7.13
N LEU A 22 18.72 20.88 -6.69
CA LEU A 22 19.10 20.80 -5.29
C LEU A 22 19.60 22.15 -4.73
N LYS A 23 20.47 22.82 -5.50
CA LYS A 23 21.02 24.13 -5.13
C LYS A 23 19.91 25.16 -4.96
N SER A 24 18.88 25.13 -5.81
CA SER A 24 17.73 26.03 -5.72
C SER A 24 17.02 25.90 -4.37
N PHE A 25 16.80 24.69 -3.88
CA PHE A 25 16.20 24.48 -2.55
C PHE A 25 17.10 24.93 -1.40
N VAL A 26 18.42 24.70 -1.50
CA VAL A 26 19.39 25.14 -0.48
C VAL A 26 19.49 26.66 -0.44
N ASP A 27 19.46 27.33 -1.59
CA ASP A 27 19.57 28.78 -1.68
C ASP A 27 18.36 29.52 -1.10
N LEU A 28 17.18 28.89 -1.03
CA LEU A 28 16.01 29.46 -0.34
C LEU A 28 16.26 29.71 1.16
N ALA A 29 17.18 28.97 1.79
CA ALA A 29 17.55 29.20 3.19
C ALA A 29 18.64 30.28 3.36
N ARG A 30 19.26 30.75 2.28
CA ARG A 30 20.37 31.72 2.35
C ARG A 30 19.98 33.05 3.02
N PRO A 31 18.79 33.65 2.78
CA PRO A 31 18.37 34.85 3.51
C PRO A 31 18.25 34.60 5.02
N ALA A 32 17.66 33.47 5.43
CA ALA A 32 17.53 33.10 6.83
C ALA A 32 18.88 32.94 7.54
N ILE A 33 19.91 32.43 6.83
CA ILE A 33 21.28 32.39 7.36
C ILE A 33 21.85 33.79 7.52
N LYS A 34 21.70 34.65 6.49
CA LYS A 34 22.21 36.03 6.50
C LYS A 34 21.61 36.86 7.64
N ASP A 35 20.33 36.62 7.95
CA ASP A 35 19.62 37.24 9.08
C ASP A 35 20.05 36.69 10.45
N GLY A 36 21.02 35.76 10.51
CA GLY A 36 21.51 35.17 11.75
C GLY A 36 20.53 34.20 12.42
N ARG A 37 19.54 33.67 11.70
CA ARG A 37 18.58 32.73 12.28
C ARG A 37 19.26 31.41 12.66
N PRO A 38 18.77 30.70 13.71
CA PRO A 38 19.30 29.39 14.06
C PRO A 38 19.27 28.41 12.89
N PHE A 39 20.27 27.52 12.83
CA PHE A 39 20.43 26.54 11.75
C PHE A 39 19.16 25.76 11.42
N LEU A 40 18.46 25.23 12.44
CA LEU A 40 17.22 24.47 12.25
C LEU A 40 16.10 25.30 11.63
N SER A 41 16.03 26.59 11.97
CA SER A 41 15.05 27.52 11.40
C SER A 41 15.34 27.80 9.93
N ALA A 42 16.61 27.96 9.56
CA ALA A 42 17.02 28.11 8.16
C ALA A 42 16.77 26.82 7.35
N LEU A 43 17.13 25.66 7.90
CA LEU A 43 16.92 24.35 7.27
C LEU A 43 15.42 24.08 6.99
N ARG A 44 14.54 24.47 7.92
CA ARG A 44 13.09 24.32 7.75
C ARG A 44 12.56 25.00 6.48
N VAL A 45 13.19 26.10 6.04
CA VAL A 45 12.82 26.78 4.79
C VAL A 45 13.05 25.86 3.59
N SER A 46 14.25 25.31 3.46
CA SER A 46 14.59 24.38 2.37
C SER A 46 13.74 23.11 2.40
N LEU A 47 13.53 22.52 3.59
CA LEU A 47 12.73 21.31 3.73
C LEU A 47 11.26 21.54 3.38
N ARG A 48 10.67 22.66 3.82
CA ARG A 48 9.30 23.03 3.48
C ARG A 48 9.16 23.22 1.97
N ALA A 49 10.09 23.91 1.34
CA ALA A 49 10.08 24.09 -0.11
C ALA A 49 10.15 22.75 -0.86
N MET A 50 11.02 21.83 -0.42
CA MET A 50 11.15 20.50 -1.00
C MET A 50 9.86 19.67 -0.85
N LEU A 51 9.29 19.61 0.36
CA LEU A 51 8.09 18.82 0.67
C LEU A 51 6.78 19.46 0.17
N SER A 52 6.81 20.69 -0.30
CA SER A 52 5.66 21.36 -0.95
C SER A 52 5.85 21.51 -2.46
N SER A 53 6.93 20.95 -3.02
CA SER A 53 7.22 21.03 -4.45
C SER A 53 6.39 20.02 -5.26
N PRO A 54 6.09 20.31 -6.54
CA PRO A 54 5.43 19.35 -7.42
C PRO A 54 6.17 18.01 -7.49
N GLN A 55 7.51 18.03 -7.51
CA GLN A 55 8.35 16.82 -7.57
C GLN A 55 8.14 15.88 -6.37
N PHE A 56 7.75 16.43 -5.22
CA PHE A 56 7.39 15.63 -4.06
C PHE A 56 5.92 15.18 -4.10
N MET A 57 5.01 16.09 -4.45
CA MET A 57 3.55 15.92 -4.35
C MET A 57 2.96 15.03 -5.44
N ILE A 58 3.55 15.02 -6.64
CA ILE A 58 3.04 14.28 -7.79
C ILE A 58 4.15 13.45 -8.44
N PHE A 59 3.75 12.41 -9.18
CA PHE A 59 4.67 11.73 -10.08
C PHE A 59 4.81 12.54 -11.36
N ALA A 60 5.96 13.21 -11.50
CA ALA A 60 6.34 13.89 -12.72
C ALA A 60 7.03 12.88 -13.64
N GLU A 61 6.26 12.30 -14.56
CA GLU A 61 6.72 11.30 -15.52
C GLU A 61 6.44 11.78 -16.94
N GLU A 62 7.37 11.51 -17.85
CA GLU A 62 7.18 11.81 -19.26
C GLU A 62 6.18 10.83 -19.89
N PRO A 63 5.25 11.29 -20.74
CA PRO A 63 4.38 10.40 -21.51
C PRO A 63 5.21 9.44 -22.38
N GLY A 64 4.82 8.16 -22.40
CA GLY A 64 5.48 7.13 -23.20
C GLY A 64 6.20 6.09 -22.34
N GLN A 65 7.38 5.66 -22.79
CA GLN A 65 8.17 4.65 -22.08
C GLN A 65 8.74 5.23 -20.79
N LEU A 66 8.42 4.60 -19.66
CA LEU A 66 8.92 5.00 -18.35
C LEU A 66 10.41 4.71 -18.25
N ASN A 67 11.17 5.67 -17.70
CA ASN A 67 12.52 5.38 -17.20
C ASN A 67 12.44 4.53 -15.93
N ASP A 68 13.55 3.91 -15.54
CA ASP A 68 13.53 2.96 -14.44
C ASP A 68 13.21 3.58 -13.07
N TYR A 69 13.50 4.86 -12.84
CA TYR A 69 13.07 5.54 -11.59
C TYR A 69 11.55 5.74 -11.57
N ALA A 70 10.97 6.14 -12.70
CA ALA A 70 9.51 6.23 -12.85
C ALA A 70 8.86 4.84 -12.71
N LEU A 71 9.46 3.80 -13.29
CA LEU A 71 8.99 2.43 -13.14
C LEU A 71 9.04 1.96 -11.69
N ALA A 72 10.14 2.21 -10.98
CA ALA A 72 10.29 1.91 -9.56
C ALA A 72 9.21 2.61 -8.71
N ASN A 73 8.95 3.88 -9.01
CA ASN A 73 7.91 4.67 -8.34
C ASN A 73 6.52 4.09 -8.57
N ARG A 74 6.15 3.82 -9.82
CA ARG A 74 4.84 3.23 -10.12
C ARG A 74 4.68 1.88 -9.42
N LEU A 75 5.69 1.03 -9.49
CA LEU A 75 5.65 -0.30 -8.89
C LEU A 75 5.49 -0.22 -7.36
N SER A 76 6.30 0.62 -6.69
CA SER A 76 6.27 0.76 -5.23
C SER A 76 4.96 1.35 -4.72
N TYR A 77 4.40 2.35 -5.41
CA TYR A 77 3.14 2.94 -5.00
C TYR A 77 1.93 2.08 -5.38
N PHE A 78 2.04 1.27 -6.43
CA PHE A 78 1.02 0.30 -6.79
C PHE A 78 0.92 -0.81 -5.75
N LEU A 79 2.04 -1.52 -5.48
CA LEU A 79 2.05 -2.72 -4.63
C LEU A 79 2.18 -2.42 -3.13
N TRP A 80 2.92 -1.38 -2.74
CA TRP A 80 3.23 -1.09 -1.33
C TRP A 80 2.66 0.24 -0.82
N LYS A 81 2.03 1.04 -1.70
CA LYS A 81 1.50 2.37 -1.36
C LYS A 81 2.55 3.25 -0.67
N SER A 82 3.83 3.11 -1.07
CA SER A 82 4.95 3.80 -0.44
C SER A 82 6.09 4.02 -1.44
N MET A 83 7.09 4.83 -1.06
CA MET A 83 8.30 5.05 -1.88
C MET A 83 9.03 3.73 -2.19
N PRO A 84 9.80 3.66 -3.29
CA PRO A 84 10.64 2.50 -3.58
C PRO A 84 11.67 2.28 -2.47
N ASP A 85 12.00 1.03 -2.21
CA ASP A 85 13.07 0.66 -1.29
C ASP A 85 14.45 0.81 -1.94
N ALA A 86 15.50 0.53 -1.18
CA ALA A 86 16.87 0.66 -1.64
C ALA A 86 17.17 -0.24 -2.85
N GLU A 87 16.61 -1.45 -2.89
CA GLU A 87 16.82 -2.40 -3.98
C GLU A 87 16.21 -1.90 -5.30
N LEU A 88 14.95 -1.45 -5.27
CA LEU A 88 14.32 -0.82 -6.45
C LEU A 88 15.10 0.42 -6.90
N PHE A 89 15.55 1.25 -5.96
CA PHE A 89 16.31 2.45 -6.27
C PHE A 89 17.67 2.12 -6.92
N GLU A 90 18.34 1.09 -6.43
CA GLU A 90 19.60 0.61 -6.99
C GLU A 90 19.41 0.03 -8.40
N LEU A 91 18.41 -0.83 -8.60
CA LEU A 91 18.09 -1.38 -9.92
C LEU A 91 17.74 -0.27 -10.92
N ALA A 92 17.01 0.75 -10.46
CA ALA A 92 16.69 1.91 -11.28
C ALA A 92 17.92 2.75 -11.64
N SER A 93 18.83 2.95 -10.68
CA SER A 93 20.09 3.68 -10.92
C SER A 93 21.00 2.99 -11.95
N LYS A 94 20.88 1.67 -12.08
CA LYS A 94 21.66 0.85 -13.02
C LYS A 94 20.92 0.59 -14.33
N THR A 95 19.74 1.19 -14.54
CA THR A 95 18.89 0.94 -15.72
C THR A 95 18.62 -0.54 -15.98
N ARG A 96 18.37 -1.32 -14.91
CA ARG A 96 18.13 -2.78 -14.98
C ARG A 96 16.71 -3.19 -14.64
N LEU A 97 15.91 -2.30 -14.06
CA LEU A 97 14.56 -2.62 -13.60
C LEU A 97 13.59 -2.84 -14.76
N SER A 98 13.84 -2.21 -15.91
CA SER A 98 13.05 -2.41 -17.12
C SER A 98 13.30 -3.76 -17.83
N ASP A 99 14.30 -4.54 -17.40
CA ASP A 99 14.47 -5.92 -17.88
C ASP A 99 13.28 -6.77 -17.39
N PRO A 100 12.53 -7.44 -18.29
CA PRO A 100 11.33 -8.19 -17.91
C PRO A 100 11.55 -9.26 -16.83
N LYS A 101 12.71 -9.92 -16.80
CA LYS A 101 13.03 -10.93 -15.78
C LYS A 101 13.32 -10.29 -14.43
N VAL A 102 14.02 -9.16 -14.44
CA VAL A 102 14.28 -8.39 -13.20
C VAL A 102 12.98 -7.83 -12.66
N LEU A 103 12.13 -7.25 -13.52
CA LEU A 103 10.84 -6.69 -13.15
C LEU A 103 9.93 -7.76 -12.53
N ALA A 104 9.80 -8.92 -13.17
CA ALA A 104 9.00 -10.03 -12.63
C ALA A 104 9.50 -10.47 -11.25
N GLY A 105 10.81 -10.64 -11.08
CA GLY A 105 11.38 -11.01 -9.78
C GLY A 105 11.16 -9.94 -8.70
N GLN A 106 11.15 -8.66 -9.06
CA GLN A 106 10.81 -7.58 -8.12
C GLN A 106 9.32 -7.57 -7.77
N VAL A 107 8.43 -7.89 -8.71
CA VAL A 107 7.00 -8.03 -8.44
C VAL A 107 6.76 -9.15 -7.42
N ASP A 108 7.33 -10.33 -7.65
CA ASP A 108 7.17 -11.48 -6.75
C ASP A 108 7.70 -11.15 -5.34
N ARG A 109 8.93 -10.62 -5.24
CA ARG A 109 9.53 -10.18 -3.98
C ARG A 109 8.64 -9.18 -3.23
N MET A 110 8.03 -8.24 -3.96
CA MET A 110 7.20 -7.21 -3.36
C MET A 110 5.84 -7.76 -2.92
N LEU A 111 5.27 -8.72 -3.63
CA LEU A 111 4.03 -9.39 -3.24
C LEU A 111 4.23 -10.27 -1.99
N ASP A 112 5.42 -10.85 -1.81
CA ASP A 112 5.78 -11.64 -0.63
C ASP A 112 6.06 -10.79 0.63
N ASP A 113 6.31 -9.48 0.48
CA ASP A 113 6.54 -8.56 1.60
C ASP A 113 5.22 -8.16 2.28
N GLN A 114 5.23 -8.07 3.62
CA GLN A 114 4.06 -7.67 4.42
C GLN A 114 3.45 -6.32 3.99
N LYS A 115 4.23 -5.43 3.35
CA LYS A 115 3.73 -4.15 2.80
C LYS A 115 2.71 -4.35 1.68
N ALA A 116 2.69 -5.50 0.99
CA ALA A 116 1.68 -5.82 -0.03
C ALA A 116 0.25 -5.77 0.53
N SER A 117 0.09 -6.05 1.83
CA SER A 117 -1.21 -5.91 2.53
C SER A 117 -1.82 -4.51 2.42
N ARG A 118 -0.99 -3.46 2.22
CA ARG A 118 -1.47 -2.08 2.04
C ARG A 118 -2.22 -1.93 0.72
N PHE A 119 -1.70 -2.50 -0.36
CA PHE A 119 -2.40 -2.55 -1.65
C PHE A 119 -3.72 -3.31 -1.52
N ILE A 120 -3.68 -4.50 -0.91
CA ILE A 120 -4.88 -5.35 -0.74
C ILE A 120 -5.97 -4.61 0.01
N ASN A 121 -5.64 -4.01 1.17
CA ASN A 121 -6.61 -3.29 1.98
C ASN A 121 -7.17 -2.06 1.25
N ASP A 122 -6.34 -1.29 0.54
CA ASP A 122 -6.77 -0.11 -0.22
C ASP A 122 -7.65 -0.48 -1.42
N PHE A 123 -7.24 -1.49 -2.18
CA PHE A 123 -7.98 -1.97 -3.35
C PHE A 123 -9.37 -2.49 -2.96
N LEU A 124 -9.44 -3.42 -1.99
CA LEU A 124 -10.71 -3.96 -1.51
C LEU A 124 -11.56 -2.89 -0.81
N GLY A 125 -10.92 -1.99 -0.07
CA GLY A 125 -11.60 -0.89 0.58
C GLY A 125 -12.32 0.03 -0.41
N GLN A 126 -11.75 0.27 -1.60
CA GLN A 126 -12.39 1.04 -2.67
C GLN A 126 -13.41 0.21 -3.46
N TRP A 127 -13.05 -1.02 -3.82
CA TRP A 127 -13.88 -1.88 -4.66
C TRP A 127 -15.15 -2.34 -3.95
N LEU A 128 -15.00 -2.94 -2.76
CA LEU A 128 -16.11 -3.46 -1.95
C LEU A 128 -16.65 -2.44 -0.94
N ARG A 129 -16.10 -1.22 -0.92
CA ARG A 129 -16.47 -0.16 0.03
C ARG A 129 -16.37 -0.61 1.48
N LEU A 130 -15.35 -1.39 1.84
CA LEU A 130 -15.22 -1.97 3.19
C LEU A 130 -15.17 -0.91 4.31
N TYR A 131 -14.73 0.32 4.00
CA TYR A 131 -14.75 1.45 4.94
C TYR A 131 -16.16 1.98 5.25
N GLN A 132 -17.19 1.54 4.52
CA GLN A 132 -18.58 1.95 4.71
C GLN A 132 -19.39 0.90 5.48
N VAL A 133 -18.83 -0.29 5.73
CA VAL A 133 -19.55 -1.41 6.38
C VAL A 133 -20.00 -1.05 7.80
N ASP A 134 -19.32 -0.11 8.48
CA ASP A 134 -19.68 0.46 9.78
C ASP A 134 -20.10 1.93 9.72
N ALA A 135 -20.35 2.47 8.53
CA ALA A 135 -20.89 3.83 8.43
C ALA A 135 -22.25 3.95 9.14
N THR A 136 -22.98 2.84 9.24
CA THR A 136 -24.17 2.68 10.07
C THR A 136 -24.07 1.39 10.87
N SER A 137 -24.66 1.37 12.07
CA SER A 137 -24.80 0.15 12.86
C SER A 137 -26.21 -0.42 12.69
N PRO A 138 -26.36 -1.73 12.47
CA PRO A 138 -27.66 -2.40 12.55
C PRO A 138 -28.34 -2.10 13.89
N ASP A 139 -29.67 -1.93 13.87
CA ASP A 139 -30.45 -1.75 15.09
C ASP A 139 -30.39 -3.03 15.94
N GLU A 140 -29.89 -2.91 17.17
CA GLU A 140 -29.66 -4.05 18.07
C GLU A 140 -30.94 -4.82 18.42
N LYS A 141 -32.12 -4.19 18.35
CA LYS A 141 -33.40 -4.87 18.62
C LYS A 141 -33.86 -5.67 17.40
N LEU A 142 -33.57 -5.19 16.20
CA LEU A 142 -33.93 -5.87 14.95
C LEU A 142 -32.91 -6.95 14.57
N TYR A 143 -31.63 -6.75 14.87
CA TYR A 143 -30.52 -7.64 14.52
C TYR A 143 -29.63 -7.95 15.74
N PRO A 144 -30.16 -8.63 16.77
CA PRO A 144 -29.43 -8.93 18.00
C PRO A 144 -28.20 -9.84 17.79
N GLU A 145 -28.11 -10.50 16.64
CA GLU A 145 -26.96 -11.30 16.24
C GLU A 145 -25.78 -10.46 15.74
N TYR A 146 -25.96 -9.16 15.49
CA TYR A 146 -24.88 -8.29 15.06
C TYR A 146 -24.18 -7.65 16.27
N ASP A 147 -22.86 -7.81 16.33
CA ASP A 147 -22.01 -7.16 17.32
C ASP A 147 -20.73 -6.62 16.66
N GLU A 148 -19.96 -5.84 17.42
CA GLU A 148 -18.71 -5.26 16.94
C GLU A 148 -17.69 -6.33 16.50
N LEU A 149 -17.68 -7.50 17.14
CA LEU A 149 -16.80 -8.61 16.77
C LEU A 149 -17.16 -9.18 15.39
N LEU A 150 -18.45 -9.32 15.10
CA LEU A 150 -18.94 -9.75 13.80
C LEU A 150 -18.65 -8.70 12.73
N GLY A 151 -18.91 -7.41 13.01
CA GLY A 151 -18.61 -6.32 12.07
C GLY A 151 -17.12 -6.26 11.70
N ASN A 152 -16.23 -6.40 12.69
CA ASN A 152 -14.80 -6.52 12.46
C ASN A 152 -14.44 -7.77 11.64
N ALA A 153 -15.10 -8.90 11.90
CA ALA A 153 -14.81 -10.14 11.21
C ALA A 153 -15.23 -10.10 9.72
N ILE A 154 -16.42 -9.55 9.43
CA ILE A 154 -16.95 -9.37 8.07
C ILE A 154 -16.00 -8.52 7.21
N ARG A 155 -15.44 -7.43 7.77
CA ARG A 155 -14.48 -6.60 7.04
C ARG A 155 -13.13 -7.28 6.80
N ARG A 156 -12.71 -8.12 7.75
CA ARG A 156 -11.37 -8.73 7.70
C ARG A 156 -11.30 -9.90 6.72
N GLU A 157 -12.38 -10.63 6.56
CA GLU A 157 -12.43 -11.84 5.73
C GLU A 157 -12.01 -11.58 4.27
N PRO A 158 -12.57 -10.58 3.54
CA PRO A 158 -12.21 -10.35 2.15
C PRO A 158 -10.72 -10.05 1.97
N SER A 159 -10.11 -9.37 2.94
CA SER A 159 -8.67 -9.06 2.91
C SER A 159 -7.81 -10.32 3.02
N LEU A 160 -8.19 -11.25 3.90
CA LEU A 160 -7.46 -12.52 4.05
C LEU A 160 -7.67 -13.42 2.84
N PHE A 161 -8.91 -13.49 2.35
CA PHE A 161 -9.25 -14.25 1.15
C PHE A 161 -8.45 -13.75 -0.07
N PHE A 162 -8.45 -12.44 -0.32
CA PHE A 162 -7.71 -11.86 -1.44
C PHE A 162 -6.19 -11.98 -1.29
N THR A 163 -5.68 -11.93 -0.06
CA THR A 163 -4.25 -12.19 0.22
C THR A 163 -3.86 -13.60 -0.23
N GLU A 164 -4.69 -14.60 0.10
CA GLU A 164 -4.47 -15.98 -0.37
C GLU A 164 -4.57 -16.09 -1.89
N LEU A 165 -5.56 -15.43 -2.52
CA LEU A 165 -5.70 -15.45 -3.97
C LEU A 165 -4.45 -14.94 -4.68
N VAL A 166 -3.89 -13.81 -4.21
CA VAL A 166 -2.69 -13.20 -4.79
C VAL A 166 -1.45 -14.03 -4.49
N GLY A 167 -1.24 -14.43 -3.23
CA GLY A 167 -0.04 -15.16 -2.80
C GLY A 167 0.07 -16.54 -3.45
N GLU A 168 -1.05 -17.25 -3.60
CA GLU A 168 -1.08 -18.58 -4.22
C GLU A 168 -1.37 -18.52 -5.74
N ASN A 169 -1.43 -17.31 -6.32
CA ASN A 169 -1.74 -17.07 -7.74
C ASN A 169 -2.98 -17.87 -8.21
N LEU A 170 -4.05 -17.83 -7.42
CA LEU A 170 -5.27 -18.59 -7.68
C LEU A 170 -6.10 -17.94 -8.78
N SER A 171 -6.86 -18.79 -9.49
CA SER A 171 -7.80 -18.31 -10.51
C SER A 171 -8.80 -17.31 -9.93
N LEU A 172 -9.06 -16.23 -10.67
CA LEU A 172 -10.11 -15.25 -10.35
C LEU A 172 -11.50 -15.86 -10.26
N THR A 173 -11.72 -17.07 -10.81
CA THR A 173 -12.98 -17.79 -10.63
C THR A 173 -13.31 -18.05 -9.17
N ASN A 174 -12.33 -18.10 -8.27
CA ASN A 174 -12.56 -18.19 -6.84
C ASN A 174 -13.31 -16.97 -6.27
N LEU A 175 -13.29 -15.81 -6.93
CA LEU A 175 -14.11 -14.66 -6.53
C LEU A 175 -15.62 -14.91 -6.70
N VAL A 176 -16.01 -15.93 -7.47
CA VAL A 176 -17.41 -16.29 -7.72
C VAL A 176 -17.74 -17.67 -7.12
N ASP A 177 -16.85 -18.64 -7.31
CA ASP A 177 -17.01 -20.02 -6.85
C ASP A 177 -15.72 -20.48 -6.15
N SER A 178 -15.61 -20.12 -4.87
CA SER A 178 -14.53 -20.58 -4.01
C SER A 178 -14.92 -21.82 -3.22
N LYS A 179 -13.95 -22.73 -3.07
CA LYS A 179 -14.05 -23.90 -2.17
C LYS A 179 -13.57 -23.59 -0.76
N PHE A 180 -13.20 -22.35 -0.47
CA PHE A 180 -12.70 -21.95 0.84
C PHE A 180 -13.10 -20.52 1.21
N ALA A 181 -13.11 -20.23 2.51
CA ALA A 181 -13.24 -18.89 3.07
C ALA A 181 -12.29 -18.73 4.26
N PHE A 182 -12.06 -17.50 4.72
CA PHE A 182 -11.28 -17.25 5.93
C PHE A 182 -12.20 -16.95 7.11
N LEU A 183 -12.30 -17.87 8.08
CA LEU A 183 -13.28 -17.74 9.15
C LEU A 183 -12.60 -17.77 10.53
N ASN A 184 -13.08 -16.93 11.43
CA ASN A 184 -12.95 -17.15 12.87
C ASN A 184 -14.27 -17.70 13.44
N ARG A 185 -14.33 -18.01 14.73
CA ARG A 185 -15.55 -18.56 15.35
C ARG A 185 -16.78 -17.68 15.10
N ARG A 186 -16.66 -16.37 15.29
CA ARG A 186 -17.80 -15.44 15.23
C ARG A 186 -18.42 -15.38 13.83
N LEU A 187 -17.58 -15.31 12.79
CA LEU A 187 -18.04 -15.29 11.41
C LEU A 187 -18.58 -16.66 10.96
N ALA A 188 -17.96 -17.75 11.43
CA ALA A 188 -18.43 -19.10 11.14
C ALA A 188 -19.82 -19.37 11.76
N GLU A 189 -20.08 -18.91 12.99
CA GLU A 189 -21.41 -18.97 13.62
C GLU A 189 -22.45 -18.20 12.80
N HIS A 190 -22.09 -17.00 12.31
CA HIS A 190 -22.97 -16.20 11.45
C HIS A 190 -23.28 -16.91 10.12
N TYR A 191 -22.28 -17.53 9.49
CA TYR A 191 -22.44 -18.30 8.25
C TYR A 191 -22.95 -19.74 8.46
N ARG A 192 -23.21 -20.15 9.71
CA ARG A 192 -23.65 -21.51 10.08
C ARG A 192 -22.68 -22.60 9.63
N ILE A 193 -21.38 -22.32 9.69
CA ILE A 193 -20.30 -23.25 9.36
C ILE A 193 -19.74 -23.84 10.67
N PRO A 194 -19.93 -25.14 10.93
CA PRO A 194 -19.46 -25.77 12.15
C PRO A 194 -17.93 -26.00 12.13
N GLY A 195 -17.35 -26.27 13.29
CA GLY A 195 -15.95 -26.73 13.41
C GLY A 195 -14.89 -25.62 13.47
N VAL A 196 -15.28 -24.35 13.54
CA VAL A 196 -14.37 -23.21 13.72
C VAL A 196 -14.45 -22.69 15.16
N ALA A 197 -13.31 -22.65 15.85
CA ALA A 197 -13.22 -22.22 17.25
C ALA A 197 -12.15 -21.15 17.47
N GLY A 198 -12.36 -20.24 18.41
CA GLY A 198 -11.41 -19.17 18.75
C GLY A 198 -11.52 -17.91 17.87
N GLN A 199 -10.74 -16.89 18.21
CA GLN A 199 -10.80 -15.56 17.58
C GLN A 199 -9.92 -15.43 16.32
N HIS A 200 -8.94 -16.32 16.15
CA HIS A 200 -8.05 -16.29 14.99
C HIS A 200 -8.73 -16.84 13.75
N PHE A 201 -8.56 -16.10 12.65
CA PHE A 201 -8.95 -16.52 11.31
C PHE A 201 -8.14 -17.72 10.84
N ARG A 202 -8.78 -18.59 10.06
CA ARG A 202 -8.14 -19.70 9.35
C ARG A 202 -8.85 -19.95 8.03
N LYS A 203 -8.11 -20.50 7.07
CA LYS A 203 -8.70 -21.03 5.83
C LYS A 203 -9.58 -22.24 6.16
N VAL A 204 -10.83 -22.21 5.76
CA VAL A 204 -11.84 -23.26 5.99
C VAL A 204 -12.38 -23.73 4.65
N THR A 205 -12.42 -25.04 4.43
CA THR A 205 -13.06 -25.63 3.24
C THR A 205 -14.57 -25.52 3.35
N LEU A 206 -15.20 -24.99 2.30
CA LEU A 206 -16.65 -24.81 2.24
C LEU A 206 -17.35 -26.10 1.79
N PRO A 207 -18.51 -26.45 2.38
CA PRO A 207 -19.40 -27.50 1.86
C PRO A 207 -19.80 -27.28 0.40
N LYS A 208 -20.04 -28.37 -0.35
CA LYS A 208 -20.41 -28.31 -1.79
C LYS A 208 -21.66 -27.49 -2.11
N ASN A 209 -22.55 -27.26 -1.13
CA ASN A 209 -23.81 -26.54 -1.29
C ASN A 209 -23.84 -25.23 -0.50
N SER A 210 -22.69 -24.73 -0.05
CA SER A 210 -22.63 -23.39 0.53
C SER A 210 -22.98 -22.38 -0.55
N PRO A 211 -23.97 -21.50 -0.34
CA PRO A 211 -24.14 -20.35 -1.24
C PRO A 211 -22.79 -19.63 -1.26
N GLY A 212 -22.23 -19.44 -2.45
CA GLY A 212 -20.85 -18.97 -2.63
C GLY A 212 -20.55 -17.83 -1.65
N VAL A 213 -19.65 -18.08 -0.70
CA VAL A 213 -19.27 -17.11 0.34
C VAL A 213 -18.26 -16.11 -0.24
N ALA A 214 -18.35 -15.83 -1.54
CA ALA A 214 -17.39 -15.00 -2.26
C ALA A 214 -18.03 -13.64 -2.55
N CYS A 215 -17.59 -12.65 -1.78
CA CYS A 215 -17.70 -11.19 -1.93
C CYS A 215 -18.90 -10.62 -2.72
#